data_AF-A0A4Y2LYY8-F1
#
_entry.id   AF-A0A4Y2LYY8-F1
#
_cell.length_a   1.000
_cell.length_b   1.000
_cell.length_c   1.000
_cell.angle_alpha   90.00
_cell.angle_beta   90.00
_cell.angle_gamma   90.00
#
_symmetry.space_group_name_H-M   'P 1'
#
loop_
_entity.id
_entity.type
_entity.pdbx_description
1 polymer ?
#
loop_
_entity_poly.entity_id
_entity_poly.type
_entity_poly.pdbx_seq_one_letter_code
_entity_poly.pdbx_strand_id
1 'polypeptide(L)'
;MIQQKALNFNSKLGGSKKIQAGSGWLEKFKNRHRIRQLSIVGEKLSSDIEVGNRFIAELQDLIVKGKLTADHIYHCGKTVLYWRPLPMKTLAAENEAVASGRKKMKNRVAILGCANSSGSHRVNLNLVEKSKKPRCFKNTKNTALPLH
;
A
#
# COMPACT_ATOMS: atom_id res chain seq x y z
N MET A 1 -12.44 -5.39 14.87
CA MET A 1 -13.47 -6.33 14.36
C MET A 1 -13.62 -7.60 15.23
N ILE A 2 -12.54 -8.29 15.62
CA ILE A 2 -12.65 -9.50 16.49
C ILE A 2 -13.16 -9.18 17.90
N GLN A 3 -12.64 -8.12 18.53
CA GLN A 3 -13.05 -7.69 19.87
C GLN A 3 -14.55 -7.34 19.92
N GLN A 4 -15.04 -6.62 18.91
CA GLN A 4 -16.46 -6.29 18.78
C GLN A 4 -17.34 -7.54 18.59
N LYS A 5 -16.91 -8.50 17.76
CA LYS A 5 -17.63 -9.77 17.58
C LYS A 5 -17.65 -10.59 18.86
N ALA A 6 -16.56 -10.61 19.63
CA ALA A 6 -16.50 -11.31 20.90
C ALA A 6 -17.53 -10.76 21.90
N LEU A 7 -17.67 -9.43 21.99
CA LEU A 7 -18.70 -8.79 22.81
C LEU A 7 -20.12 -9.13 22.34
N ASN A 8 -20.36 -9.14 21.02
CA ASN A 8 -21.65 -9.52 20.45
C ASN A 8 -22.02 -10.99 20.71
N PHE A 9 -21.04 -11.92 20.69
CA PHE A 9 -21.30 -13.31 21.03
C PHE A 9 -21.52 -13.49 22.53
N ASN A 10 -20.75 -12.79 23.36
CA ASN A 10 -20.91 -12.82 24.80
C ASN A 10 -22.32 -12.39 25.23
N SER A 11 -22.87 -11.32 24.63
CA SER A 11 -24.25 -10.89 24.92
C SER A 11 -25.29 -11.92 24.47
N LYS A 12 -25.12 -12.52 23.28
CA LYS A 12 -26.02 -13.56 22.76
C LYS A 12 -26.00 -14.85 23.56
N LEU A 13 -24.87 -15.19 24.18
CA LEU A 13 -24.69 -16.40 24.98
C LEU A 13 -25.01 -16.18 26.47
N GLY A 14 -25.57 -15.02 26.85
CA GLY A 14 -25.91 -14.70 28.24
C GLY A 14 -24.71 -14.51 29.17
N GLY A 15 -23.53 -14.23 28.61
CA GLY A 15 -22.29 -14.07 29.37
C GLY A 15 -22.21 -12.75 30.12
N SER A 16 -21.23 -12.65 31.03
CA SER A 16 -21.08 -11.51 31.93
C SER A 16 -20.85 -10.18 31.19
N LYS A 17 -21.54 -9.11 31.62
CA LYS A 17 -21.31 -7.74 31.12
C LYS A 17 -19.93 -7.17 31.47
N LYS A 18 -19.18 -7.83 32.37
CA LYS A 18 -17.83 -7.41 32.79
C LYS A 18 -16.73 -7.84 31.83
N ILE A 19 -17.02 -8.63 30.80
CA ILE A 19 -15.99 -9.06 29.83
C ILE A 19 -15.51 -7.84 29.04
N GLN A 20 -14.22 -7.55 29.18
CA GLN A 20 -13.54 -6.55 28.37
C GLN A 20 -12.74 -7.24 27.27
N ALA A 21 -13.19 -7.11 26.03
CA ALA A 21 -12.44 -7.55 24.85
C ALA A 21 -11.33 -6.55 24.49
N GLY A 22 -10.50 -6.17 25.47
CA GLY A 22 -9.38 -5.24 25.29
C GLY A 22 -8.21 -5.84 24.49
N SER A 23 -7.18 -5.05 24.25
CA SER A 23 -6.00 -5.49 23.48
C SER A 23 -5.32 -6.71 24.10
N GLY A 24 -5.16 -6.73 25.43
CA GLY A 24 -4.58 -7.86 26.15
C GLY A 24 -5.43 -9.13 26.09
N TRP A 25 -6.77 -9.01 26.05
CA TRP A 25 -7.64 -10.16 25.82
C TRP A 25 -7.44 -10.73 24.41
N LEU A 26 -7.36 -9.85 23.40
CA LEU A 26 -7.15 -10.26 22.02
C LEU A 26 -5.80 -10.96 21.82
N GLU A 27 -4.76 -10.49 22.48
CA GLU A 27 -3.43 -11.10 22.44
C GLU A 27 -3.42 -12.50 23.07
N LYS A 28 -3.96 -12.62 24.29
CA LYS A 28 -4.11 -13.92 24.96
C LYS A 28 -4.99 -14.89 24.17
N PHE A 29 -6.05 -14.39 23.54
CA PHE A 29 -6.92 -15.19 22.66
C PHE A 29 -6.15 -15.72 21.44
N LYS A 30 -5.39 -14.86 20.76
CA LYS A 30 -4.53 -15.28 19.64
C LYS A 30 -3.51 -16.32 20.07
N ASN A 31 -2.84 -16.11 21.21
CA ASN A 31 -1.83 -17.03 21.73
C ASN A 31 -2.44 -18.39 22.12
N ARG A 32 -3.59 -18.39 22.81
CA ARG A 32 -4.30 -19.61 23.21
C ARG A 32 -4.72 -20.46 22.02
N HIS A 33 -5.20 -19.82 20.96
CA HIS A 33 -5.65 -20.50 19.74
C HIS A 33 -4.56 -20.55 18.65
N ARG A 34 -3.32 -20.22 19.03
CA ARG A 34 -2.13 -20.24 18.16
C ARG A 34 -2.32 -19.52 16.82
N ILE A 35 -3.12 -18.44 16.82
CA ILE A 35 -3.43 -17.62 15.64
C ILE A 35 -2.25 -16.70 15.35
N ARG A 36 -1.58 -16.92 14.22
CA ARG A 36 -0.42 -16.13 13.80
C ARG A 36 -0.80 -15.07 12.76
N GLN A 37 -0.15 -13.92 12.84
CA GLN A 37 -0.27 -12.84 11.87
C GLN A 37 0.93 -12.91 10.93
N LEU A 38 0.73 -13.43 9.71
CA LEU A 38 1.77 -13.46 8.70
C LEU A 38 1.77 -12.16 7.90
N SER A 39 2.94 -11.58 7.69
CA SER A 39 3.16 -10.48 6.74
C SER A 39 3.82 -11.02 5.48
N ILE A 40 3.13 -10.87 4.35
CA ILE A 40 3.76 -11.04 3.04
C ILE A 40 4.59 -9.77 2.79
N VAL A 41 5.89 -9.86 3.06
CA VAL A 41 6.85 -8.78 2.73
C VAL A 41 7.19 -8.93 1.25
N GLY A 42 6.85 -7.92 0.46
CA GLY A 42 7.24 -7.85 -0.94
C GLY A 42 8.71 -7.47 -1.05
N GLU A 43 9.43 -8.22 -1.89
CA GLU A 43 10.77 -7.98 -2.45
C GLU A 43 11.82 -7.39 -1.50
N LYS A 44 12.77 -8.24 -1.09
CA LYS A 44 14.07 -7.83 -0.57
C LYS A 44 14.89 -7.35 -1.76
N LEU A 45 14.75 -6.07 -2.13
CA LEU A 45 15.56 -5.48 -3.20
C LEU A 45 17.03 -5.49 -2.75
N SER A 46 17.85 -6.31 -3.40
CA SER A 46 19.31 -6.21 -3.32
C SER A 46 19.72 -5.04 -4.19
N SER A 47 20.04 -3.91 -3.58
CA SER A 47 20.57 -2.76 -4.31
C SER A 47 22.07 -2.95 -4.53
N ASP A 48 22.52 -2.88 -5.77
CA ASP A 48 23.94 -2.84 -6.12
C ASP A 48 24.49 -1.43 -5.85
N ILE A 49 25.32 -1.32 -4.82
CA ILE A 49 25.89 -0.05 -4.36
C ILE A 49 26.85 0.53 -5.39
N GLU A 50 27.58 -0.31 -6.13
CA GLU A 50 28.61 0.13 -7.08
C GLU A 50 27.96 0.78 -8.30
N VAL A 51 26.89 0.16 -8.83
CA VAL A 51 26.08 0.73 -9.91
C VAL A 51 25.45 2.05 -9.48
N GLY A 52 24.96 2.13 -8.23
CA GLY A 52 24.42 3.37 -7.67
C GLY A 52 25.44 4.51 -7.62
N ASN A 53 26.65 4.24 -7.16
CA ASN A 53 27.72 5.25 -7.08
C ASN A 53 28.15 5.75 -8.46
N ARG A 54 28.24 4.86 -9.46
CA ARG A 54 28.58 5.24 -10.84
C ARG A 54 27.54 6.19 -11.42
N PHE A 55 26.26 5.88 -11.25
CA PHE A 55 25.17 6.74 -11.69
C PHE A 55 25.19 8.12 -11.04
N ILE A 56 25.50 8.20 -9.73
CA ILE A 56 25.61 9.48 -9.02
C ILE A 56 26.72 10.35 -9.64
N ALA A 57 27.88 9.77 -9.93
CA ALA A 57 28.99 10.49 -10.55
C ALA A 57 28.64 11.01 -11.96
N GLU A 58 28.02 10.16 -12.79
CA GLU A 58 27.55 10.55 -14.13
C GLU A 58 26.50 11.68 -14.08
N LEU A 59 25.55 11.60 -13.14
CA LEU A 59 24.54 12.64 -12.96
C LEU A 59 25.16 13.97 -12.53
N GLN A 60 26.14 13.96 -11.63
CA GLN A 60 26.84 15.17 -11.19
C GLN A 60 27.59 15.83 -12.36
N ASP A 61 28.29 15.06 -13.19
CA ASP A 61 28.98 15.57 -14.37
C ASP A 61 28.00 16.24 -15.37
N LEU A 62 26.84 15.63 -15.61
CA LEU A 62 25.78 16.22 -16.45
C LEU A 62 25.23 17.53 -15.88
N ILE A 63 25.03 17.61 -14.56
CA ILE A 63 24.55 18.83 -13.90
C ILE A 63 25.55 19.97 -14.07
N VAL A 64 26.84 19.71 -13.86
CA VAL A 64 27.91 20.70 -14.01
C VAL A 64 28.07 21.13 -15.46
N LYS A 65 28.17 20.19 -16.40
CA LYS A 65 28.31 20.48 -17.84
C LYS A 65 27.12 21.26 -18.40
N GLY A 66 25.92 20.88 -18.00
CA GLY A 66 24.67 21.52 -18.42
C GLY A 66 24.35 22.83 -17.69
N LYS A 67 25.15 23.22 -16.68
CA LYS A 67 24.86 24.35 -15.78
C LYS A 67 23.43 24.28 -15.22
N LEU A 68 22.98 23.07 -14.89
CA LEU A 68 21.61 22.82 -14.43
C LEU A 68 21.46 23.33 -13.00
N THR A 69 20.33 23.98 -12.74
CA THR A 69 19.93 24.42 -11.40
C THR A 69 18.87 23.47 -10.84
N ALA A 70 18.55 23.61 -9.55
CA ALA A 70 17.51 22.81 -8.91
C ALA A 70 16.13 22.93 -9.60
N ASP A 71 15.87 24.03 -10.30
CA ASP A 71 14.62 24.22 -11.07
C ASP A 71 14.56 23.37 -12.34
N HIS A 72 15.71 22.97 -12.89
CA HIS A 72 15.84 22.19 -14.12
C HIS A 72 15.85 20.68 -13.88
N ILE A 73 16.08 20.24 -12.65
CA ILE A 73 16.21 18.82 -12.29
C ILE A 73 14.84 18.32 -11.83
N TYR A 74 14.25 17.37 -12.56
CA TYR A 74 12.97 16.78 -12.21
C TYR A 74 13.11 15.35 -11.69
N HIS A 75 12.41 15.06 -10.60
CA HIS A 75 12.15 13.69 -10.18
C HIS A 75 10.75 13.29 -10.62
N CYS A 76 10.63 12.10 -11.18
CA CYS A 76 9.36 11.55 -11.64
C CYS A 76 9.15 10.17 -11.02
N GLY A 77 8.01 10.00 -10.34
CA GLY A 77 7.69 8.81 -9.57
C GLY A 77 6.31 8.28 -9.92
N LYS A 78 6.23 6.97 -10.16
CA LYS A 78 4.95 6.27 -10.32
C LYS A 78 4.49 5.71 -8.98
N THR A 79 3.37 6.20 -8.48
CA THR A 79 2.70 5.63 -7.31
C THR A 79 1.43 4.87 -7.72
N VAL A 80 0.97 3.96 -6.88
CA VAL A 80 -0.21 3.15 -7.14
C VAL A 80 -1.21 3.35 -6.02
N LEU A 81 -2.37 3.89 -6.37
CA LEU A 81 -3.48 4.11 -5.45
C LEU A 81 -4.47 2.94 -5.55
N TYR A 82 -4.80 2.34 -4.41
CA TYR A 82 -5.69 1.17 -4.34
C TYR A 82 -7.10 1.59 -3.94
N TRP A 83 -8.10 1.20 -4.73
CA TRP A 83 -9.51 1.39 -4.42
C TRP A 83 -10.07 0.17 -3.69
N ARG A 84 -10.68 0.39 -2.53
CA ARG A 84 -11.25 -0.65 -1.65
C ARG A 84 -10.26 -1.80 -1.37
N PRO A 85 -9.06 -1.51 -0.84
CA PRO A 85 -8.07 -2.55 -0.56
C PRO A 85 -8.64 -3.53 0.47
N LEU A 86 -8.54 -4.83 0.19
CA LEU A 86 -8.76 -5.85 1.21
C LEU A 86 -7.57 -5.88 2.18
N PRO A 87 -7.78 -6.21 3.47
CA PRO A 87 -6.70 -6.37 4.42
C PRO A 87 -5.62 -7.31 3.89
N MET A 88 -4.37 -6.85 3.87
CA MET A 88 -3.22 -7.64 3.39
C MET A 88 -2.83 -8.78 4.35
N LYS A 89 -3.34 -8.75 5.58
CA LYS A 89 -3.05 -9.72 6.63
C LYS A 89 -4.29 -10.59 6.83
N THR A 90 -4.14 -11.89 6.63
CA THR A 90 -5.17 -12.89 6.94
C THR A 90 -4.72 -13.64 8.20
N LEU A 91 -5.67 -13.98 9.06
CA LEU A 91 -5.42 -14.84 10.22
C LEU A 91 -5.69 -16.28 9.79
N ALA A 92 -4.75 -17.18 10.08
CA ALA A 92 -4.87 -18.61 9.84
C ALA A 92 -4.93 -19.34 11.19
N ALA A 93 -5.71 -20.42 11.28
CA ALA A 93 -5.63 -21.34 12.40
C ALA A 93 -4.35 -22.20 12.31
N GLU A 94 -3.88 -22.74 13.43
CA GLU A 94 -2.62 -23.51 13.47
C GLU A 94 -2.63 -24.76 12.57
N ASN A 95 -3.79 -25.40 12.45
CA ASN A 95 -3.96 -26.61 11.64
C ASN A 95 -4.19 -26.28 10.15
N GLU A 96 -4.27 -25.00 9.79
CA GLU A 96 -4.38 -24.56 8.41
C GLU A 96 -2.97 -24.29 7.84
N ALA A 97 -2.46 -25.25 7.08
CA ALA A 97 -1.20 -25.07 6.34
C ALA A 97 -1.27 -23.89 5.35
N VAL A 98 -2.48 -23.56 4.88
CA VAL A 98 -2.75 -22.46 3.94
C VAL A 98 -4.07 -21.78 4.34
N ALA A 99 -4.03 -20.49 4.68
CA ALA A 99 -5.25 -19.69 4.72
C ALA A 99 -5.77 -19.52 3.28
N SER A 100 -7.02 -19.92 3.01
CA SER A 100 -7.66 -19.69 1.70
C SER A 100 -7.72 -18.18 1.44
N GLY A 101 -6.73 -17.67 0.72
CA GLY A 101 -6.58 -16.24 0.47
C GLY A 101 -7.79 -15.72 -0.29
N ARG A 102 -8.41 -14.64 0.20
CA ARG A 102 -9.37 -13.90 -0.64
C ARG A 102 -8.58 -13.27 -1.78
N LYS A 103 -9.03 -13.50 -3.02
CA LYS A 103 -8.43 -12.88 -4.21
C LYS A 103 -8.40 -11.37 -4.01
N LYS A 104 -7.21 -10.79 -3.87
CA LYS A 104 -7.02 -9.36 -3.67
C LYS A 104 -7.77 -8.62 -4.77
N MET A 105 -8.74 -7.77 -4.41
CA MET A 105 -9.27 -6.82 -5.38
C MET A 105 -8.11 -5.90 -5.77
N LYS A 106 -7.61 -6.07 -7.00
CA LYS A 106 -6.51 -5.27 -7.57
C LYS A 106 -7.05 -4.04 -8.31
N ASN A 107 -8.15 -3.47 -7.84
CA ASN A 107 -8.65 -2.20 -8.35
C ASN A 107 -7.67 -1.13 -7.89
N ARG A 108 -6.81 -0.71 -8.81
CA ARG A 108 -5.73 0.23 -8.54
C ARG A 108 -5.52 1.08 -9.77
N VAL A 109 -5.30 2.36 -9.52
CA VAL A 109 -4.88 3.33 -10.52
C VAL A 109 -3.42 3.62 -10.27
N ALA A 110 -2.66 3.85 -11.31
CA ALA A 110 -1.29 4.32 -11.14
C ALA A 110 -1.21 5.79 -11.54
N ILE A 111 -0.59 6.58 -10.70
CA ILE A 111 -0.48 8.03 -10.85
C ILE A 111 1.01 8.32 -11.05
N LEU A 112 1.31 9.14 -12.04
CA LEU A 112 2.64 9.69 -12.26
C LEU A 112 2.68 11.10 -11.67
N GLY A 113 3.54 11.29 -10.68
CA GLY A 113 3.86 12.60 -10.15
C GLY A 113 5.25 13.01 -10.61
N CYS A 114 5.41 14.28 -10.94
CA CYS A 114 6.71 14.84 -11.32
C CYS A 114 6.86 16.24 -10.73
N ALA A 115 8.01 16.52 -10.14
CA ALA A 115 8.33 17.81 -9.53
C ALA A 115 9.81 18.13 -9.71
N ASN A 116 10.16 19.41 -9.76
CA ASN A 116 11.55 19.82 -9.77
C ASN A 116 12.19 19.74 -8.39
N SER A 117 13.52 19.74 -8.36
CA SER A 117 14.31 19.58 -7.14
C SER A 117 14.21 20.78 -6.21
N SER A 118 13.89 21.97 -6.72
CA SER A 118 13.61 23.17 -5.91
C SER A 118 12.21 23.18 -5.29
N GLY A 119 11.29 22.36 -5.83
CA GLY A 119 9.89 22.32 -5.44
C GLY A 119 9.04 23.49 -5.96
N SER A 120 9.62 24.39 -6.76
CA SER A 120 8.93 25.55 -7.34
C SER A 120 7.91 25.15 -8.41
N HIS A 121 8.10 24.00 -9.05
CA HIS A 121 7.20 23.49 -10.07
C HIS A 121 6.85 22.02 -9.83
N ARG A 122 5.56 21.72 -10.01
CA ARG A 122 5.01 20.37 -9.99
C ARG A 122 4.16 20.18 -11.24
N VAL A 123 4.45 19.13 -11.99
CA VAL A 123 3.61 18.71 -13.11
C VAL A 123 2.31 18.17 -12.54
N ASN A 124 1.19 18.46 -13.22
CA ASN A 124 -0.11 17.91 -12.86
C ASN A 124 -0.04 16.38 -12.75
N LEU A 125 -0.75 15.82 -11.77
CA LEU A 125 -0.81 14.37 -11.58
C LEU A 125 -1.50 13.74 -12.77
N ASN A 126 -0.79 12.84 -13.45
CA ASN A 126 -1.31 12.15 -14.63
C ASN A 126 -1.69 10.71 -14.28
N LEU A 127 -2.83 10.27 -14.77
CA LEU A 127 -3.27 8.89 -14.66
C LEU A 127 -2.53 8.02 -15.69
N VAL A 128 -1.69 7.10 -15.23
CA VAL A 128 -0.89 6.22 -16.11
C VAL A 128 -1.43 4.80 -16.04
N GLU A 129 -2.41 4.51 -16.88
CA GLU A 129 -2.99 3.17 -17.01
C GLU A 129 -2.69 2.50 -18.34
N LYS A 130 -2.46 1.18 -18.27
CA LYS A 130 -2.23 0.34 -19.47
C LYS A 130 -3.51 0.06 -20.26
N SER A 131 -4.69 0.36 -19.71
CA SER A 131 -5.99 0.05 -20.31
C SER A 131 -6.77 1.33 -20.55
N LYS A 132 -7.36 1.49 -21.75
CA LYS A 132 -8.25 2.61 -22.10
C LYS A 132 -9.47 2.72 -21.17
N LYS A 133 -9.93 1.60 -20.60
CA LYS A 133 -10.99 1.56 -19.58
C LYS A 133 -10.62 0.62 -18.44
N PRO A 134 -10.02 1.14 -17.38
CA PRO A 134 -9.62 0.38 -16.21
C PRO A 134 -10.80 -0.24 -15.48
N ARG A 135 -10.59 -1.42 -14.90
CA ARG A 135 -11.63 -2.12 -14.14
C ARG A 135 -12.10 -1.34 -12.91
N CYS A 136 -11.27 -0.49 -12.33
CA CYS A 136 -11.65 0.37 -11.22
C CYS A 136 -12.63 1.47 -11.62
N PHE A 137 -12.73 1.82 -12.91
CA PHE A 137 -13.68 2.78 -13.46
C PHE A 137 -14.87 2.11 -14.15
N LYS A 138 -15.10 0.82 -13.88
CA LYS A 138 -16.32 0.16 -14.34
C LYS A 138 -17.52 0.84 -13.66
N ASN A 139 -18.39 1.44 -14.47
CA ASN A 139 -19.58 2.21 -14.06
C ASN A 139 -19.33 3.64 -13.56
N THR A 140 -18.16 4.24 -13.80
CA THR A 140 -17.92 5.68 -13.59
C THR A 140 -17.78 6.43 -14.92
N LYS A 141 -18.27 7.67 -15.00
CA LYS A 141 -18.04 8.56 -16.15
C LYS A 141 -16.64 9.17 -16.03
N ASN A 142 -15.83 9.12 -17.10
CA ASN A 142 -14.45 9.66 -17.09
C ASN A 142 -14.41 11.16 -16.76
N THR A 143 -15.47 11.92 -17.02
CA THR A 143 -15.60 13.35 -16.73
C THR A 143 -15.66 13.69 -15.23
N ALA A 144 -15.78 12.69 -14.35
CA ALA A 144 -15.88 12.89 -12.90
C ALA A 144 -14.51 12.76 -12.17
N LEU A 145 -13.42 12.52 -12.90
CA LEU A 145 -12.09 12.35 -12.31
C LEU A 145 -11.31 13.67 -12.41
N PRO A 146 -10.75 14.19 -11.29
CA PRO A 146 -9.98 15.44 -11.27
C PRO A 146 -8.55 15.26 -11.82
N LEU A 147 -8.31 14.20 -12.59
CA LEU A 147 -7.01 13.85 -13.16
C LEU A 147 -7.18 13.82 -14.68
N HIS A 148 -6.41 14.66 -15.36
CA HIS A 148 -6.40 14.78 -16.82
C HIS A 148 -5.43 13.79 -17.46
#